data_AF-W1YSD7-F1
#
_entry.id   AF-W1YSD7-F1
#
_cell.length_a   1.000
_cell.length_b   1.000
_cell.length_c   1.000
_cell.angle_alpha   90.00
_cell.angle_beta   90.00
_cell.angle_gamma   90.00
#
_symmetry.space_group_name_H-M   'P 1'
#
loop_
_entity.id
_entity.type
_entity.pdbx_description
1 polymer ?
#
loop_
_entity_poly.entity_id
_entity_poly.type
_entity_poly.pdbx_seq_one_letter_code
_entity_poly.pdbx_strand_id
1 'polypeptide(L)' 'MNNFVGLSKIGLVRQRNEDRFFIDGPICAVTDGMGGYSGGEIASTYAVDEIKEYLASLETVGQQDLCDAIIHANERIA' A
#
# COMPACT_ATOMS: atom_id res chain seq x y z
N MET A 1 0.08 23.66 -4.25
CA MET A 1 -0.77 22.62 -4.88
C MET A 1 0.07 21.37 -4.90
N ASN A 2 -0.25 20.39 -4.06
CA ASN A 2 0.52 19.15 -4.03
C ASN A 2 0.03 18.27 -5.19
N ASN A 3 0.78 18.26 -6.29
CA ASN A 3 0.46 17.45 -7.45
C ASN A 3 1.18 16.11 -7.35
N PHE A 4 0.57 15.17 -6.62
CA PHE A 4 1.00 13.77 -6.62
C PHE A 4 0.25 13.01 -7.71
N VAL A 5 0.96 12.17 -8.46
CA VAL A 5 0.39 11.33 -9.52
C VAL A 5 0.99 9.94 -9.37
N GLY A 6 0.14 8.91 -9.45
CA GLY A 6 0.55 7.51 -9.38
C GLY A 6 0.16 6.76 -10.63
N LEU A 7 1.07 5.92 -11.12
CA LEU A 7 0.86 5.03 -12.25
C LEU A 7 1.65 3.74 -11.99
N SER A 8 1.03 2.60 -12.20
CA SER A 8 1.70 1.30 -12.15
C SER A 8 1.39 0.49 -13.40
N LYS A 9 2.35 -0.34 -13.83
CA LYS A 9 2.26 -1.17 -15.03
C LYS A 9 2.93 -2.52 -14.79
N ILE A 10 2.33 -3.56 -15.34
CA ILE A 10 2.82 -4.95 -15.33
C ILE A 10 4.22 -5.16 -15.95
N GLY A 11 4.63 -4.30 -16.88
CA GLY A 11 5.87 -4.47 -17.65
C GLY A 11 5.72 -5.48 -18.81
N LEU A 12 6.84 -6.05 -19.27
CA LEU A 12 6.91 -6.85 -20.51
C LEU A 12 7.00 -8.38 -20.29
N VAL A 13 7.27 -8.82 -19.05
CA VAL A 13 7.62 -10.23 -18.75
C VAL A 13 6.61 -10.90 -17.83
N ARG A 14 6.15 -10.20 -16.78
CA ARG A 14 5.21 -10.75 -15.80
C ARG A 14 3.82 -10.89 -16.43
N GLN A 15 3.05 -11.87 -15.95
CA GLN A 15 1.65 -12.08 -16.38
C GLN A 15 0.63 -11.29 -15.54
N ARG A 16 1.05 -10.78 -14.37
CA ARG A 16 0.21 -9.95 -13.48
C ARG A 16 1.06 -8.86 -12.84
N ASN A 17 0.41 -7.77 -12.46
CA ASN A 17 1.01 -6.70 -11.69
C ASN A 17 0.64 -6.87 -10.21
N GLU A 18 1.64 -7.20 -9.39
CA GLU A 18 1.48 -7.37 -7.94
C GLU A 18 1.79 -6.06 -7.18
N ASP A 19 2.10 -4.97 -7.88
CA ASP A 19 2.26 -3.64 -7.29
C ASP A 19 0.90 -3.04 -6.92
N ARG A 20 0.85 -2.32 -5.80
CA ARG A 20 -0.25 -1.45 -5.41
C ARG A 20 0.27 -0.13 -4.84
N PHE A 21 -0.55 0.91 -4.90
CA PHE A 21 -0.21 2.21 -4.31
C PHE A 21 -1.48 2.95 -3.91
N PHE A 22 -1.36 3.89 -2.96
CA PHE A 22 -2.37 4.90 -2.70
C PHE A 22 -1.72 6.29 -2.60
N ILE A 23 -2.54 7.31 -2.87
CA ILE A 23 -2.19 8.71 -2.68
C ILE A 23 -3.38 9.35 -1.96
N ASP A 24 -3.14 9.91 -0.78
CA ASP A 24 -4.14 10.63 0.00
C ASP A 24 -3.51 11.85 0.70
N GLY A 25 -3.93 13.05 0.30
CA GLY A 25 -3.36 14.30 0.79
C GLY A 25 -1.82 14.34 0.64
N PRO A 26 -1.05 14.51 1.74
CA PRO A 26 0.41 14.49 1.71
C PRO A 26 1.04 13.09 1.75
N ILE A 27 0.23 12.02 1.84
CA ILE A 27 0.70 10.66 2.05
C ILE A 27 0.66 9.90 0.73
N CYS A 28 1.77 9.23 0.42
CA CYS A 28 1.90 8.31 -0.70
C CYS A 28 2.49 7.01 -0.17
N ALA A 29 1.91 5.87 -0.54
CA ALA A 29 2.46 4.57 -0.23
C ALA A 29 2.46 3.68 -1.48
N VAL A 30 3.48 2.82 -1.59
CA VAL A 30 3.61 1.81 -2.64
C VAL A 30 3.96 0.49 -1.98
N THR A 31 3.34 -0.59 -2.42
CA THR A 31 3.60 -1.97 -1.97
C THR A 31 3.91 -2.83 -3.20
N ASP A 32 4.96 -3.64 -3.12
CA ASP A 32 5.35 -4.63 -4.14
C ASP A 32 5.02 -6.02 -3.58
N GLY A 33 4.00 -6.65 -4.16
CA GLY A 33 3.54 -7.97 -3.74
C GLY A 33 4.46 -9.08 -4.23
N MET A 34 4.63 -10.10 -3.40
CA MET A 34 5.35 -11.32 -3.75
C MET A 34 4.53 -12.55 -3.33
N GLY A 35 4.56 -13.62 -4.11
CA GLY A 35 3.93 -14.90 -3.75
C GLY A 35 3.36 -15.69 -4.92
N GLY A 36 3.14 -15.04 -6.07
CA GLY A 36 2.64 -15.69 -7.28
C GLY A 36 1.19 -16.18 -7.20
N TYR A 37 0.57 -16.37 -8.36
CA TYR A 37 -0.83 -16.79 -8.56
C TYR A 37 -1.88 -15.85 -7.94
N SER A 38 -2.08 -15.96 -6.62
CA SER A 38 -3.04 -15.20 -5.83
C SER A 38 -2.39 -14.53 -4.63
N GLY A 39 -1.24 -15.04 -4.15
CA GLY A 39 -0.65 -14.61 -2.87
C GLY A 39 -0.09 -13.19 -2.91
N GLY A 40 0.67 -12.86 -3.97
CA GLY A 40 1.31 -11.55 -4.06
C GLY A 40 0.33 -10.41 -4.30
N GLU A 41 -0.62 -10.60 -5.21
CA GLU A 41 -1.68 -9.60 -5.50
C GLU A 41 -2.58 -9.33 -4.29
N ILE A 42 -2.97 -10.39 -3.56
CA ILE A 42 -3.79 -10.26 -2.36
C ILE A 42 -2.98 -9.56 -1.27
N ALA A 43 -1.75 -10.01 -0.99
CA ALA A 43 -0.92 -9.43 0.06
C ALA A 43 -0.67 -7.93 -0.16
N SER A 44 -0.29 -7.50 -1.38
CA SER A 44 -0.03 -6.08 -1.64
C SER A 44 -1.29 -5.21 -1.59
N THR A 45 -2.45 -5.77 -1.99
CA THR A 45 -3.75 -5.08 -1.90
C THR A 45 -4.17 -4.91 -0.45
N TYR A 46 -4.15 -5.97 0.35
CA TYR A 46 -4.48 -5.87 1.78
C TYR A 46 -3.51 -4.95 2.53
N ALA A 47 -2.21 -5.00 2.22
CA ALA A 47 -1.23 -4.13 2.86
C ALA A 47 -1.51 -2.65 2.61
N VAL A 48 -1.77 -2.28 1.35
CA VAL A 48 -1.99 -0.88 1.00
C VAL A 48 -3.32 -0.36 1.56
N ASP A 49 -4.35 -1.20 1.59
CA ASP A 49 -5.69 -0.85 2.08
C ASP A 49 -5.69 -0.69 3.61
N GLU A 50 -5.09 -1.61 4.36
CA GLU A 50 -5.01 -1.53 5.83
C GLU A 50 -4.16 -0.32 6.28
N ILE A 51 -3.05 -0.01 5.59
CA ILE A 51 -2.27 1.21 5.87
C ILE A 51 -3.11 2.47 5.63
N LYS A 52 -3.83 2.51 4.50
CA LYS A 52 -4.67 3.66 4.15
C LYS A 52 -5.78 3.87 5.17
N GLU A 53 -6.50 2.80 5.54
CA GLU A 53 -7.59 2.87 6.51
C GLU A 53 -7.11 3.28 7.89
N TYR A 54 -5.97 2.74 8.35
CA TYR A 54 -5.36 3.14 9.61
C TYR A 54 -5.05 4.64 9.63
N LEU A 55 -4.35 5.15 8.62
CA LEU A 55 -3.94 6.55 8.56
C LEU A 55 -5.12 7.50 8.38
N ALA A 56 -6.16 7.10 7.65
CA ALA A 56 -7.38 7.89 7.47
C ALA A 56 -8.21 8.03 8.78
N SER A 57 -7.96 7.17 9.78
CA SER A 57 -8.62 7.25 11.08
C SER A 57 -8.01 8.31 12.03
N LEU A 58 -6.86 8.88 11.65
CA LEU A 58 -6.11 9.83 12.46
C LEU A 58 -6.39 11.27 12.03
N GLU A 59 -6.45 12.20 13.00
CA GLU A 59 -6.61 13.63 12.71
C GLU A 59 -5.32 14.24 12.13
N THR A 60 -4.16 13.76 12.58
CA THR A 60 -2.85 14.14 12.07
C THR A 60 -1.96 12.92 12.00
N VAL A 61 -1.10 12.84 10.98
CA VAL A 61 -0.15 11.74 10.80
C VAL A 61 1.27 12.19 11.15
N GLY A 62 1.85 11.54 12.15
CA GLY A 62 3.25 11.64 12.53
C GLY A 62 4.07 10.43 12.06
N GLN A 63 5.38 10.46 12.33
CA GLN A 63 6.30 9.39 11.93
C GLN A 63 5.96 8.04 12.60
N GLN A 64 5.57 8.06 13.88
CA GLN A 64 5.25 6.83 14.60
C GLN A 64 3.99 6.17 14.02
N ASP A 65 2.99 6.96 13.64
CA ASP A 65 1.75 6.45 13.04
C ASP A 65 2.00 5.72 11.72
N LEU A 66 3.01 6.15 10.95
CA LEU A 66 3.42 5.43 9.73
C LEU A 66 4.02 4.05 10.06
N CYS A 67 4.83 3.96 11.10
CA CYS A 67 5.38 2.68 11.57
C CYS A 67 4.25 1.77 12.07
N ASP A 68 3.34 2.31 12.87
CA ASP A 68 2.24 1.57 13.46
C ASP A 68 1.26 1.09 12.39
N ALA A 69 0.98 1.88 11.36
CA ALA A 69 0.18 1.46 10.20
C ALA A 69 0.79 0.26 9.46
N ILE A 70 2.12 0.23 9.29
CA ILE A 70 2.82 -0.90 8.67
C ILE A 70 2.73 -2.15 9.54
N ILE A 71 2.90 -2.01 10.85
CA ILE A 71 2.78 -3.14 11.80
C ILE A 71 1.34 -3.66 11.80
N HIS A 72 0.35 -2.78 11.89
CA HIS A 72 -1.08 -3.11 11.82
C HIS A 72 -1.41 -3.89 10.55
N ALA A 73 -0.97 -3.41 9.38
CA ALA A 73 -1.18 -4.12 8.12
C ALA A 73 -0.54 -5.51 8.12
N ASN A 74 0.67 -5.66 8.68
CA ASN A 74 1.33 -6.96 8.79
C ASN A 74 0.58 -7.94 9.70
N GLU A 75 -0.01 -7.48 10.80
CA GLU A 75 -0.81 -8.31 11.73
C GLU A 75 -2.14 -8.77 11.12
N ARG A 76 -2.66 -8.05 10.13
CA ARG A 76 -3.96 -8.32 9.48
C ARG A 76 -3.86 -9.27 8.29
N ILE A 77 -2.68 -9.37 7.67
CA ILE A 77 -2.41 -10.24 6.51
C ILE A 77 -1.99 -11.67 6.95
N ALA A 78 -1.46 -11.82 8.17
CA ALA A 78 -0.92 -13.06 8.71
C ALA A 78 -1.98 -14.12 9.09
#